data_AF-A0A6I1WWR2-F1
#
_entry.id   AF-A0A6I1WWR2-F1
#
_cell.length_a   1.000
_cell.length_b   1.000
_cell.length_c   1.000
_cell.angle_alpha   90.00
_cell.angle_beta   90.00
_cell.angle_gamma   90.00
#
_symmetry.space_group_name_H-M   'P 1'
#
loop_
_entity.id
_entity.type
_entity.pdbx_description
1 polymer ?
#
loop_
_entity_poly.entity_id
_entity_poly.type
_entity_poly.pdbx_seq_one_letter_code
_entity_poly.pdbx_strand_id
1 'polypeptide(L)'
;MTDARDLSETPTVQEKPLTASQWGNLEVQHLHEDLIAKQIPAWFKDTSVLMRDTLRKTMLEWHATQAEIAKVFADIKPIEQFAEPLLKAALVSNGWTTVNPKTHGFKQVRLLSNAVLFISNQQTKLVDSLAKFLLPESLIPSSLEVNLVSSTSHHDLLQAALQNFEAAETVKGGFDPGTAIYGVQKNVLVDLPEYEPEKFARICRELNVGKKYQDHLSSVFTPVDNEFAITDQRSKGFKLKSMFVSNKRLEFVAELQVAYMKSHVTVEHYDFIQATLLNHGGGKN
;
A
#
# COMPACT_ATOMS: atom_id res chain seq x y z
N MET A 1 -76.63 9.00 0.08
CA MET A 1 -75.23 9.42 -0.20
C MET A 1 -74.86 10.40 0.91
N THR A 2 -74.93 9.94 2.16
CA THR A 2 -73.86 9.35 2.97
C THR A 2 -72.86 10.40 3.43
N ASP A 3 -73.00 10.67 4.72
CA ASP A 3 -72.44 11.71 5.55
C ASP A 3 -70.95 11.47 5.84
N ALA A 4 -70.26 12.56 6.14
CA ALA A 4 -68.89 12.55 6.61
C ALA A 4 -68.84 12.36 8.14
N ARG A 5 -67.69 11.85 8.61
CA ARG A 5 -67.17 11.80 10.00
C ARG A 5 -67.52 10.55 10.81
N ASP A 6 -66.55 9.64 10.91
CA ASP A 6 -66.09 9.12 12.20
C ASP A 6 -64.67 8.51 12.05
N LEU A 7 -63.65 9.25 12.50
CA LEU A 7 -62.29 8.75 12.66
C LEU A 7 -62.16 8.26 14.10
N SER A 8 -62.17 6.95 14.31
CA SER A 8 -61.88 6.35 15.62
C SER A 8 -60.38 6.45 15.89
N GLU A 9 -60.01 7.33 16.80
CA GLU A 9 -58.68 7.41 17.40
C GLU A 9 -58.33 6.09 18.09
N THR A 10 -57.19 5.50 17.72
CA THR A 10 -56.57 4.42 18.51
C THR A 10 -55.96 5.03 19.77
N PRO A 11 -56.20 4.50 20.97
CA PRO A 11 -55.64 5.09 22.18
C PRO A 11 -54.14 4.81 22.21
N THR A 12 -53.35 5.87 22.08
CA THR A 12 -51.92 5.89 22.42
C THR A 12 -51.77 5.49 23.88
N VAL A 13 -51.38 4.24 24.13
CA VAL A 13 -50.96 3.78 25.45
C VAL A 13 -49.63 4.48 25.76
N GLN A 14 -49.68 5.50 26.62
CA GLN A 14 -48.47 6.05 27.21
C GLN A 14 -47.85 4.99 28.13
N GLU A 15 -46.85 4.27 27.63
CA GLU A 15 -46.05 3.37 28.44
C GLU A 15 -45.31 4.19 29.51
N LYS A 16 -45.71 3.99 30.76
CA LYS A 16 -45.08 4.62 31.92
C LYS A 16 -43.64 4.09 32.03
N PRO A 17 -42.61 4.95 32.11
CA PRO A 17 -41.22 4.49 32.16
C PRO A 17 -40.98 3.63 33.40
N LEU A 18 -40.32 2.50 33.19
CA LEU A 18 -39.98 1.52 34.22
C LEU A 18 -39.09 2.15 35.30
N THR A 19 -39.35 1.82 36.57
CA THR A 19 -38.55 2.27 37.73
C THR A 19 -37.24 1.47 37.85
N ALA A 20 -36.21 2.06 38.48
CA ALA A 20 -34.87 1.46 38.57
C ALA A 20 -34.83 0.02 39.14
N SER A 21 -35.76 -0.33 40.04
CA SER A 21 -35.92 -1.69 40.57
C SER A 21 -36.52 -2.68 39.56
N GLN A 22 -37.32 -2.19 38.61
CA GLN A 22 -37.87 -3.01 37.53
C GLN A 22 -36.83 -3.26 36.43
N TRP A 23 -35.94 -2.30 36.19
CA TRP A 23 -34.78 -2.51 35.31
C TRP A 23 -33.83 -3.61 35.82
N GLY A 24 -33.64 -3.70 37.15
CA GLY A 24 -32.78 -4.72 37.76
C GLY A 24 -33.33 -6.16 37.75
N ASN A 25 -34.64 -6.32 37.49
CA ASN A 25 -35.33 -7.62 37.52
C ASN A 25 -35.77 -8.11 36.12
N LEU A 26 -35.43 -7.38 35.05
CA LEU A 26 -35.64 -7.86 33.69
C LEU A 26 -34.65 -9.00 33.42
N GLU A 27 -35.15 -10.19 33.09
CA GLU A 27 -34.32 -11.25 32.52
C GLU A 27 -33.58 -10.67 31.31
N VAL A 28 -32.25 -10.65 31.39
CA VAL A 28 -31.41 -10.21 30.28
C VAL A 28 -31.66 -11.21 29.15
N GLN A 29 -32.44 -10.81 28.16
CA GLN A 29 -32.65 -11.64 26.98
C GLN A 29 -31.33 -11.75 26.23
N HIS A 30 -30.64 -12.86 26.42
CA HIS A 30 -29.43 -13.18 25.69
C HIS A 30 -29.82 -13.69 24.29
N LEU A 31 -30.30 -12.79 23.42
CA LEU A 31 -30.79 -13.06 22.06
C LEU A 31 -29.81 -13.87 21.17
N HIS A 32 -28.54 -13.94 21.59
CA HIS A 32 -27.47 -14.60 20.85
C HIS A 32 -26.74 -15.68 21.66
N GLU A 33 -27.23 -16.06 22.86
CA GLU A 33 -26.57 -17.05 23.73
C GLU A 33 -26.36 -18.40 23.02
N ASP A 34 -27.42 -18.89 22.37
CA ASP A 34 -27.39 -20.15 21.63
C ASP A 34 -26.44 -20.12 20.42
N LEU A 35 -26.31 -18.96 19.77
CA LEU A 35 -25.39 -18.76 18.65
C LEU A 35 -23.94 -18.66 19.13
N ILE A 36 -23.71 -17.94 20.23
CA ILE A 36 -22.40 -17.81 20.88
C ILE A 36 -21.93 -19.20 21.35
N ALA A 37 -22.78 -19.97 22.03
CA ALA A 37 -22.44 -21.31 22.49
C ALA A 37 -22.07 -22.27 21.35
N LYS A 38 -22.73 -22.15 20.18
CA LYS A 38 -22.44 -22.94 18.97
C LYS A 38 -21.16 -22.53 18.25
N GLN A 39 -20.82 -21.24 18.25
CA GLN A 39 -19.66 -20.73 17.51
C GLN A 39 -18.35 -20.73 18.31
N ILE A 40 -18.41 -20.82 19.64
CA ILE A 40 -17.20 -20.87 20.45
C ILE A 40 -16.46 -22.21 20.21
N PRO A 41 -15.17 -22.16 19.79
CA PRO A 41 -14.37 -23.35 19.59
C PRO A 41 -14.18 -24.17 20.88
N ALA A 42 -14.03 -25.49 20.74
CA ALA A 42 -13.79 -26.40 21.87
C ALA A 42 -12.57 -25.97 22.70
N TRP A 43 -11.44 -25.65 22.04
CA TRP A 43 -10.21 -25.20 22.70
C TRP A 43 -10.39 -23.96 23.60
N PHE A 44 -11.39 -23.11 23.33
CA PHE A 44 -11.69 -21.95 24.16
C PHE A 44 -12.59 -22.31 25.37
N LYS A 45 -13.52 -23.26 25.18
CA LYS A 45 -14.39 -23.78 26.25
C LYS A 45 -13.61 -24.59 27.27
N ASP A 46 -12.70 -25.43 26.78
CA ASP A 46 -11.97 -26.42 27.58
C ASP A 46 -10.80 -25.80 28.37
N THR A 47 -10.41 -24.56 28.07
CA THR A 47 -9.33 -23.89 28.79
C THR A 47 -9.77 -23.35 30.16
N SER A 48 -8.80 -22.97 31.00
CA SER A 48 -9.09 -22.38 32.32
C SER A 48 -9.71 -20.97 32.20
N VAL A 49 -10.56 -20.60 33.17
CA VAL A 49 -11.14 -19.24 33.23
C VAL A 49 -10.04 -18.18 33.25
N LEU A 50 -8.98 -18.41 34.04
CA LEU A 50 -7.83 -17.53 34.13
C LEU A 50 -7.14 -17.30 32.77
N MET A 51 -6.98 -18.36 31.96
CA MET A 51 -6.35 -18.23 30.64
C MET A 51 -7.26 -17.45 29.66
N ARG A 52 -8.58 -17.66 29.71
CA ARG A 52 -9.54 -16.85 28.93
C ARG A 52 -9.48 -15.37 29.29
N ASP A 53 -9.42 -15.05 30.57
CA ASP A 53 -9.32 -13.66 31.04
C ASP A 53 -7.98 -13.02 30.64
N THR A 54 -6.90 -13.80 30.72
CA THR A 54 -5.57 -13.36 30.29
C THR A 54 -5.53 -13.05 28.79
N LEU A 55 -6.11 -13.94 27.95
CA LEU A 55 -6.24 -13.71 26.52
C LEU A 55 -7.10 -12.49 26.22
N ARG A 56 -8.26 -12.37 26.87
CA ARG A 56 -9.15 -11.21 26.72
C ARG A 56 -8.42 -9.90 27.02
N LYS A 57 -7.72 -9.83 28.15
CA LYS A 57 -6.93 -8.65 28.53
C LYS A 57 -5.87 -8.32 27.46
N THR A 58 -5.11 -9.33 27.03
CA THR A 58 -4.07 -9.17 26.00
C THR A 58 -4.64 -8.65 24.69
N MET A 59 -5.76 -9.20 24.23
CA MET A 59 -6.43 -8.76 23.00
C MET A 59 -6.97 -7.33 23.10
N LEU A 60 -7.53 -6.93 24.26
CA LEU A 60 -8.00 -5.56 24.46
C LEU A 60 -6.85 -4.56 24.40
N GLU A 61 -5.73 -4.86 25.07
CA GLU A 61 -4.50 -4.05 25.02
C GLU A 61 -3.95 -3.99 23.59
N TRP A 62 -3.91 -5.13 22.89
CA TRP A 62 -3.46 -5.21 21.51
C TRP A 62 -4.30 -4.32 20.59
N HIS A 63 -5.63 -4.45 20.62
CA HIS A 63 -6.52 -3.63 19.79
C HIS A 63 -6.40 -2.14 20.10
N ALA A 64 -6.20 -1.75 21.36
CA ALA A 64 -5.93 -0.36 21.71
C ALA A 64 -4.63 0.14 21.04
N THR A 65 -3.55 -0.66 21.08
CA THR A 65 -2.30 -0.29 20.40
C THR A 65 -2.42 -0.28 18.87
N GLN A 66 -3.22 -1.17 18.28
CA GLN A 66 -3.53 -1.14 16.84
C GLN A 66 -4.26 0.13 16.44
N ALA A 67 -5.22 0.58 17.25
CA ALA A 67 -5.96 1.81 16.99
C ALA A 67 -5.04 3.04 16.98
N GLU A 68 -4.06 3.11 17.88
CA GLU A 68 -3.06 4.19 17.89
C GLU A 68 -2.08 4.10 16.71
N ILE A 69 -1.62 2.89 16.37
CA ILE A 69 -0.75 2.67 15.19
C ILE A 69 -1.49 3.00 13.88
N ALA A 70 -2.78 2.71 13.80
CA ALA A 70 -3.60 3.02 12.63
C ALA A 70 -3.63 4.54 12.34
N LYS A 71 -3.62 5.38 13.38
CA LYS A 71 -3.52 6.84 13.22
C LYS A 71 -2.21 7.24 12.56
N VAL A 72 -1.10 6.63 12.98
CA VAL A 72 0.23 6.88 12.41
C VAL A 72 0.29 6.46 10.94
N PHE A 73 -0.28 5.30 10.61
CA PHE A 73 -0.38 4.87 9.21
C PHE A 73 -1.28 5.77 8.37
N ALA A 74 -2.34 6.35 8.96
CA ALA A 74 -3.21 7.30 8.27
C ALA A 74 -2.49 8.59 7.86
N ASP A 75 -1.41 8.96 8.55
CA ASP A 75 -0.57 10.11 8.20
C ASP A 75 0.36 9.85 6.99
N ILE A 76 0.48 8.58 6.56
CA ILE A 76 1.24 8.23 5.36
C ILE A 76 0.42 8.59 4.13
N LYS A 77 0.88 9.62 3.42
CA LYS A 77 0.30 10.01 2.13
C LYS A 77 0.57 8.94 1.08
N PRO A 78 -0.44 8.50 0.30
CA PRO A 78 -0.21 7.66 -0.87
C PRO A 78 0.82 8.31 -1.80
N ILE A 79 1.74 7.50 -2.34
CA ILE A 79 2.90 8.02 -3.09
C ILE A 79 2.49 8.90 -4.27
N GLU A 80 1.43 8.55 -4.99
CA GLU A 80 0.91 9.36 -6.09
C GLU A 80 0.42 10.74 -5.62
N GLN A 81 -0.33 10.79 -4.52
CA GLN A 81 -0.84 12.03 -3.94
C GLN A 81 0.27 12.92 -3.38
N PHE A 82 1.37 12.30 -2.92
CA PHE A 82 2.57 13.01 -2.50
C PHE A 82 3.38 13.54 -3.69
N ALA A 83 3.57 12.72 -4.71
CA ALA A 83 4.45 13.00 -5.84
C ALA A 83 3.85 13.96 -6.86
N GLU A 84 2.55 13.86 -7.13
CA GLU A 84 1.84 14.67 -8.12
C GLU A 84 2.06 16.19 -7.97
N PRO A 85 1.82 16.81 -6.79
CA PRO A 85 2.03 18.26 -6.64
C PRO A 85 3.50 18.65 -6.77
N LEU A 86 4.43 17.80 -6.32
CA LEU A 86 5.87 18.04 -6.41
C LEU A 86 6.36 17.98 -7.86
N LEU A 87 5.91 16.98 -8.61
CA LEU A 87 6.22 16.83 -10.03
C LEU A 87 5.62 17.99 -10.83
N LYS A 88 4.37 18.35 -10.58
CA LYS A 88 3.73 19.51 -11.23
C LYS A 88 4.53 20.79 -10.99
N ALA A 89 4.96 21.05 -9.76
CA ALA A 89 5.78 22.21 -9.43
C ALA A 89 7.13 22.17 -10.17
N ALA A 90 7.81 21.01 -10.20
CA ALA A 90 9.09 20.86 -10.89
C ALA A 90 8.99 21.07 -12.41
N LEU A 91 7.91 20.57 -13.03
CA LEU A 91 7.63 20.80 -14.45
C LEU A 91 7.41 22.28 -14.75
N VAL A 92 6.59 22.96 -13.92
CA VAL A 92 6.35 24.41 -14.05
C VAL A 92 7.64 25.22 -13.91
N SER A 93 8.49 24.91 -12.93
CA SER A 93 9.80 25.57 -12.75
C SER A 93 10.74 25.40 -13.95
N ASN A 94 10.54 24.36 -14.77
CA ASN A 94 11.30 24.08 -15.98
C ASN A 94 10.63 24.60 -17.27
N GLY A 95 9.57 25.42 -17.12
CA GLY A 95 8.84 26.06 -18.21
C GLY A 95 7.68 25.22 -18.77
N TRP A 96 7.32 24.09 -18.14
CA TRP A 96 6.28 23.18 -18.63
C TRP A 96 4.96 23.47 -17.90
N THR A 97 4.30 24.57 -18.26
CA THR A 97 3.08 25.06 -17.58
C THR A 97 1.78 24.42 -18.07
N THR A 98 1.77 23.91 -19.30
CA THR A 98 0.62 23.29 -19.97
C THR A 98 0.57 21.76 -19.78
N VAL A 99 1.69 21.15 -19.38
CA VAL A 99 1.80 19.72 -19.14
C VAL A 99 1.19 19.36 -17.79
N ASN A 100 0.30 18.38 -17.80
CA ASN A 100 -0.30 17.82 -16.59
C ASN A 100 0.15 16.36 -16.41
N PRO A 101 0.76 16.02 -15.24
CA PRO A 101 1.27 14.68 -14.98
C PRO A 101 0.30 13.51 -15.14
N LYS A 102 -1.00 13.72 -14.92
CA LYS A 102 -2.01 12.64 -15.00
C LYS A 102 -2.70 12.51 -16.35
N THR A 103 -2.72 13.57 -17.15
CA THR A 103 -3.46 13.59 -18.43
C THR A 103 -2.54 13.44 -19.64
N HIS A 104 -1.27 13.81 -19.48
CA HIS A 104 -0.24 13.60 -20.48
C HIS A 104 0.49 12.30 -20.19
N GLY A 105 0.92 11.64 -21.24
CA GLY A 105 1.58 10.35 -21.15
C GLY A 105 3.02 10.36 -21.61
N PHE A 106 3.74 9.34 -21.14
CA PHE A 106 5.07 8.98 -21.54
C PHE A 106 5.00 7.68 -22.32
N LYS A 107 5.41 7.73 -23.58
CA LYS A 107 5.56 6.55 -24.43
C LYS A 107 7.04 6.19 -24.46
N GLN A 108 7.40 5.03 -23.93
CA GLN A 108 8.76 4.53 -23.98
C GLN A 108 8.86 3.39 -24.99
N VAL A 109 9.76 3.56 -25.97
CA VAL A 109 10.14 2.51 -26.91
C VAL A 109 11.45 1.91 -26.42
N ARG A 110 11.57 0.59 -26.46
CA ARG A 110 12.84 -0.12 -26.31
C ARG A 110 13.10 -0.96 -27.55
N LEU A 111 14.30 -0.85 -28.11
CA LEU A 111 14.75 -1.67 -29.23
C LEU A 111 15.50 -2.89 -28.72
N LEU A 112 15.44 -3.99 -29.48
CA LEU A 112 16.28 -5.15 -29.20
C LEU A 112 17.76 -4.76 -29.31
N SER A 113 18.57 -5.18 -28.32
CA SER A 113 19.99 -4.84 -28.28
C SER A 113 20.74 -5.32 -29.52
N ASN A 114 21.71 -4.51 -29.98
CA ASN A 114 22.55 -4.79 -31.15
C ASN A 114 23.27 -6.15 -31.12
N ALA A 115 23.46 -6.78 -29.96
CA ALA A 115 24.05 -8.13 -29.86
C ALA A 115 23.17 -9.23 -30.51
N VAL A 116 21.84 -9.13 -30.39
CA VAL A 116 20.90 -10.06 -31.04
C VAL A 116 20.90 -9.82 -32.56
N LEU A 117 20.95 -8.55 -32.97
CA LEU A 117 21.10 -8.15 -34.37
C LEU A 117 22.47 -8.57 -34.94
N PHE A 118 23.53 -8.56 -34.14
CA PHE A 118 24.87 -9.01 -34.54
C PHE A 118 24.93 -10.54 -34.72
N ILE A 119 24.31 -11.32 -33.83
CA ILE A 119 24.18 -12.79 -34.00
C ILE A 119 23.37 -13.11 -35.26
N SER A 120 22.30 -12.36 -35.52
CA SER A 120 21.55 -12.41 -36.78
C SER A 120 22.43 -12.06 -37.98
N ASN A 121 23.18 -10.96 -37.93
CA ASN A 121 23.87 -10.39 -39.09
C ASN A 121 25.26 -10.99 -39.38
N GLN A 122 25.88 -11.71 -38.44
CA GLN A 122 27.18 -12.37 -38.65
C GLN A 122 27.09 -13.72 -39.40
N GLN A 123 25.89 -14.29 -39.54
CA GLN A 123 25.67 -15.52 -40.30
C GLN A 123 24.71 -15.28 -41.45
N THR A 124 25.10 -14.39 -42.38
CA THR A 124 24.34 -14.08 -43.61
C THR A 124 23.96 -15.33 -44.42
N LYS A 125 24.71 -16.43 -44.32
CA LYS A 125 24.39 -17.70 -44.98
C LYS A 125 23.28 -18.52 -44.30
N LEU A 126 23.03 -18.34 -43.01
CA LEU A 126 22.01 -19.10 -42.27
C LEU A 126 20.68 -18.36 -42.16
N VAL A 127 20.69 -17.03 -42.14
CA VAL A 127 19.47 -16.21 -42.13
C VAL A 127 18.66 -16.37 -43.41
N ASP A 128 19.32 -16.46 -44.57
CA ASP A 128 18.64 -16.69 -45.85
C ASP A 128 17.92 -18.06 -45.89
N SER A 129 18.52 -19.08 -45.26
CA SER A 129 17.91 -20.41 -45.14
C SER A 129 16.80 -20.46 -44.10
N LEU A 130 16.96 -19.79 -42.95
CA LEU A 130 15.93 -19.74 -41.90
C LEU A 130 14.74 -18.86 -42.28
N ALA A 131 14.97 -17.74 -42.96
CA ALA A 131 13.90 -16.88 -43.48
C ALA A 131 13.09 -17.59 -44.58
N LYS A 132 13.74 -18.31 -45.50
CA LYS A 132 13.05 -19.15 -46.50
C LYS A 132 12.33 -20.35 -45.88
N PHE A 133 12.80 -20.84 -44.73
CA PHE A 133 12.18 -21.98 -44.04
C PHE A 133 10.96 -21.58 -43.20
N LEU A 134 10.93 -20.35 -42.66
CA LEU A 134 9.90 -19.90 -41.71
C LEU A 134 8.91 -18.88 -42.28
N LEU A 135 9.22 -18.20 -43.39
CA LEU A 135 8.38 -17.13 -43.95
C LEU A 135 8.06 -17.40 -45.44
N PRO A 136 6.81 -17.17 -45.89
CA PRO A 136 6.48 -17.23 -47.31
C PRO A 136 7.23 -16.16 -48.11
N GLU A 137 7.61 -16.47 -49.36
CA GLU A 137 8.50 -15.66 -50.23
C GLU A 137 8.10 -14.19 -50.37
N SER A 138 6.85 -13.81 -50.11
CA SER A 138 6.37 -12.43 -50.20
C SER A 138 6.83 -11.50 -49.05
N LEU A 139 7.51 -12.03 -48.02
CA LEU A 139 7.86 -11.28 -46.80
C LEU A 139 9.37 -11.12 -46.59
N ILE A 140 10.21 -11.42 -47.59
CA ILE A 140 11.67 -11.22 -47.49
C ILE A 140 12.00 -9.80 -47.99
N PRO A 141 12.34 -8.83 -47.12
CA PRO A 141 12.68 -7.48 -47.53
C PRO A 141 14.11 -7.42 -48.10
N SER A 142 14.31 -6.64 -49.15
CA SER A 142 15.60 -6.45 -49.84
C SER A 142 16.65 -5.64 -49.06
N SER A 143 16.29 -5.07 -47.90
CA SER A 143 17.19 -4.41 -46.95
C SER A 143 16.59 -4.48 -45.55
N LEU A 144 17.20 -5.26 -44.65
CA LEU A 144 16.79 -5.39 -43.25
C LEU A 144 17.49 -4.29 -42.40
N GLU A 145 17.00 -3.06 -42.42
CA GLU A 145 17.13 -2.18 -41.24
C GLU A 145 15.96 -2.48 -40.31
N VAL A 146 16.01 -3.63 -39.64
CA VAL A 146 14.94 -4.03 -38.72
C VAL A 146 15.24 -3.46 -37.35
N ASN A 147 14.72 -2.26 -37.09
CA ASN A 147 14.55 -1.76 -35.73
C ASN A 147 13.43 -2.58 -35.06
N LEU A 148 13.74 -3.82 -34.66
CA LEU A 148 12.80 -4.65 -33.91
C LEU A 148 12.57 -4.00 -32.55
N VAL A 149 11.38 -3.42 -32.38
CA VAL A 149 10.90 -2.92 -31.09
C VAL A 149 10.71 -4.10 -30.15
N SER A 150 11.49 -4.15 -29.07
CA SER A 150 11.36 -5.17 -28.03
C SER A 150 10.12 -4.95 -27.19
N SER A 151 9.80 -3.68 -26.90
CA SER A 151 8.61 -3.30 -26.14
C SER A 151 8.26 -1.84 -26.37
N THR A 152 6.96 -1.52 -26.34
CA THR A 152 6.46 -0.15 -26.20
C THR A 152 5.56 -0.09 -24.98
N SER A 153 5.84 0.82 -24.05
CA SER A 153 4.98 1.08 -22.89
C SER A 153 4.39 2.48 -22.96
N HIS A 154 3.19 2.61 -22.38
CA HIS A 154 2.46 3.87 -22.27
C HIS A 154 2.06 4.04 -20.81
N HIS A 155 2.48 5.13 -20.21
CA HIS A 155 2.17 5.49 -18.83
C HIS A 155 1.74 6.95 -18.79
N ASP A 156 0.98 7.37 -17.78
CA ASP A 156 0.93 8.80 -17.50
C ASP A 156 2.31 9.28 -17.02
N LEU A 157 2.58 10.59 -17.11
CA LEU A 157 3.87 11.14 -16.71
C LEU A 157 4.16 10.92 -15.22
N LEU A 158 3.14 10.90 -14.35
CA LEU A 158 3.32 10.64 -12.93
C LEU A 158 3.85 9.21 -12.69
N GLN A 159 3.23 8.21 -13.30
CA GLN A 159 3.63 6.80 -13.23
C GLN A 159 5.02 6.60 -13.83
N ALA A 160 5.31 7.25 -14.96
CA ALA A 160 6.66 7.23 -15.54
C ALA A 160 7.70 7.82 -14.57
N ALA A 161 7.40 8.94 -13.91
CA ALA A 161 8.29 9.53 -12.91
C ALA A 161 8.50 8.62 -11.69
N LEU A 162 7.47 7.88 -11.26
CA LEU A 162 7.54 6.95 -10.13
C LEU A 162 8.34 5.67 -10.43
N GLN A 163 8.51 5.30 -11.70
CA GLN A 163 9.34 4.16 -12.12
C GLN A 163 10.85 4.47 -12.10
N ASN A 164 11.22 5.73 -11.83
CA ASN A 164 12.58 6.28 -11.92
C ASN A 164 13.15 6.24 -13.34
N PHE A 165 14.19 7.06 -13.55
CA PHE A 165 14.95 7.12 -14.80
C PHE A 165 16.44 6.94 -14.52
N GLU A 166 17.12 6.29 -15.45
CA GLU A 166 18.57 6.10 -15.39
C GLU A 166 19.33 7.36 -15.81
N ALA A 167 20.61 7.43 -15.45
CA ALA A 167 21.46 8.55 -15.87
C ALA A 167 21.62 8.61 -17.40
N ALA A 168 21.68 7.44 -18.06
CA ALA A 168 21.76 7.33 -19.51
C ALA A 168 20.52 7.91 -20.22
N GLU A 169 19.33 7.81 -19.61
CA GLU A 169 18.08 8.32 -20.15
C GLU A 169 17.95 9.86 -20.06
N THR A 170 18.90 10.55 -19.41
CA THR A 170 18.89 12.02 -19.30
C THR A 170 19.66 12.74 -20.39
N VAL A 171 20.50 12.03 -21.14
CA VAL A 171 21.34 12.63 -22.18
C VAL A 171 20.66 12.48 -23.54
N LYS A 172 20.94 13.41 -24.45
CA LYS A 172 20.35 13.41 -25.80
C LYS A 172 20.64 12.08 -26.51
N GLY A 173 19.60 11.41 -27.00
CA GLY A 173 19.71 10.07 -27.59
C GLY A 173 19.85 8.95 -26.55
N GLY A 174 19.56 9.24 -25.27
CA GLY A 174 19.50 8.27 -24.18
C GLY A 174 18.26 7.38 -24.21
N PHE A 175 17.26 7.77 -25.00
CA PHE A 175 16.09 6.95 -25.31
C PHE A 175 16.17 6.42 -26.74
N ASP A 176 15.58 5.25 -26.95
CA ASP A 176 15.43 4.71 -28.28
C ASP A 176 14.47 5.55 -29.13
N PRO A 177 14.69 5.62 -30.46
CA PRO A 177 13.82 6.35 -31.39
C PRO A 177 12.34 5.96 -31.25
N GLY A 178 11.46 6.96 -31.24
CA GLY A 178 10.02 6.78 -31.09
C GLY A 178 9.49 6.90 -29.65
N THR A 179 10.39 7.04 -28.67
CA THR A 179 10.06 7.50 -27.31
C THR A 179 9.64 8.96 -27.36
N ALA A 180 8.49 9.28 -26.75
CA ALA A 180 7.90 10.61 -26.83
C ALA A 180 6.98 10.89 -25.63
N ILE A 181 6.76 12.17 -25.36
CA ILE A 181 5.68 12.63 -24.49
C ILE A 181 4.47 12.93 -25.38
N TYR A 182 3.29 12.48 -24.97
CA TYR A 182 2.07 12.64 -25.74
C TYR A 182 0.94 13.23 -24.90
N GLY A 183 0.03 13.94 -25.56
CA GLY A 183 -1.25 14.37 -25.02
C GLY A 183 -2.40 13.56 -25.64
N VAL A 184 -3.57 13.61 -25.01
CA VAL A 184 -4.80 13.04 -25.59
C VAL A 184 -5.65 14.18 -26.16
N GLN A 185 -5.85 14.18 -27.48
CA GLN A 185 -6.70 15.16 -28.17
C GLN A 185 -7.78 14.42 -28.96
N LYS A 186 -9.06 14.72 -28.72
CA LYS A 186 -10.20 14.08 -29.42
C LYS A 186 -10.10 12.54 -29.46
N ASN A 187 -9.66 11.93 -28.35
CA ASN A 187 -9.46 10.49 -28.20
C ASN A 187 -8.32 9.87 -29.06
N VAL A 188 -7.40 10.70 -29.57
CA VAL A 188 -6.20 10.28 -30.29
C VAL A 188 -4.97 10.72 -29.50
N LEU A 189 -3.94 9.87 -29.46
CA LEU A 189 -2.65 10.21 -28.88
C LEU A 189 -1.87 11.10 -29.86
N VAL A 190 -1.46 12.27 -29.39
CA VAL A 190 -0.70 13.24 -30.19
C VAL A 190 0.62 13.49 -29.49
N ASP A 191 1.72 13.13 -30.17
CA ASP A 191 3.07 13.40 -29.69
C ASP A 191 3.30 14.91 -29.60
N LEU A 192 3.97 15.32 -28.52
CA LEU A 192 4.26 16.72 -28.20
C LEU A 192 5.78 16.95 -28.35
N PRO A 193 6.26 17.28 -29.55
CA PRO A 193 7.69 17.39 -29.83
C PRO A 193 8.38 18.51 -29.05
N GLU A 194 7.63 19.46 -28.50
CA GLU A 194 8.14 20.51 -27.63
C GLU A 194 8.63 19.99 -26.26
N TYR A 195 8.23 18.79 -25.84
CA TYR A 195 8.62 18.17 -24.58
C TYR A 195 9.55 16.97 -24.82
N GLU A 196 10.84 17.23 -24.68
CA GLU A 196 11.87 16.19 -24.82
C GLU A 196 11.80 15.17 -23.65
N PRO A 197 11.70 13.86 -23.93
CA PRO A 197 11.74 12.81 -22.93
C PRO A 197 12.98 12.87 -22.03
N GLU A 198 14.15 13.18 -22.59
CA GLU A 198 15.41 13.32 -21.87
C GLU A 198 15.38 14.46 -20.85
N LYS A 199 14.70 15.56 -21.20
CA LYS A 199 14.49 16.69 -20.28
C LYS A 199 13.54 16.29 -19.16
N PHE A 200 12.48 15.54 -19.45
CA PHE A 200 11.60 15.00 -18.42
C PHE A 200 12.34 14.07 -17.44
N ALA A 201 13.15 13.14 -17.96
CA ALA A 201 13.95 12.24 -17.15
C ALA A 201 14.91 12.99 -16.22
N ARG A 202 15.56 14.05 -16.72
CA ARG A 202 16.43 14.93 -15.92
C ARG A 202 15.66 15.64 -14.81
N ILE A 203 14.49 16.23 -15.11
CA ILE A 203 13.62 16.87 -14.10
C ILE A 203 13.25 15.87 -13.00
N CYS A 204 12.88 14.65 -13.37
CA CYS A 204 12.52 13.61 -12.40
C CYS A 204 13.69 13.21 -11.49
N ARG A 205 14.89 13.08 -12.05
CA ARG A 205 16.11 12.75 -11.28
C ARG A 205 16.55 13.88 -10.36
N GLU A 206 16.45 15.13 -10.80
CA GLU A 206 16.73 16.30 -9.96
C GLU A 206 15.70 16.45 -8.83
N LEU A 207 14.42 16.22 -9.14
CA LEU A 207 13.35 16.25 -8.14
C LEU A 207 13.53 15.18 -7.07
N ASN A 208 13.96 13.98 -7.47
CA ASN A 208 14.22 12.83 -6.60
C ASN A 208 13.06 12.59 -5.61
N VAL A 209 11.89 12.25 -6.17
CA VAL A 209 10.68 11.96 -5.38
C VAL A 209 10.93 10.83 -4.38
N GLY A 210 11.75 9.84 -4.73
CA GLY A 210 12.13 8.74 -3.85
C GLY A 210 12.76 9.23 -2.54
N LYS A 211 13.75 10.13 -2.60
CA LYS A 211 14.37 10.71 -1.41
C LYS A 211 13.38 11.55 -0.61
N LYS A 212 12.59 12.40 -1.28
CA LYS A 212 11.57 13.23 -0.61
C LYS A 212 10.51 12.40 0.10
N TYR A 213 10.10 11.28 -0.49
CA TYR A 213 9.14 10.37 0.11
C TYR A 213 9.74 9.59 1.30
N GLN A 214 11.01 9.17 1.21
CA GLN A 214 11.72 8.60 2.36
C GLN A 214 11.84 9.59 3.53
N ASP A 215 12.09 10.86 3.23
CA ASP A 215 12.13 11.92 4.25
C ASP A 215 10.74 12.15 4.86
N HIS A 216 9.67 12.07 4.05
CA HIS A 216 8.27 12.07 4.53
C HIS A 216 7.97 10.86 5.43
N LEU A 217 8.34 9.64 5.04
CA LEU A 217 8.17 8.47 5.90
C LEU A 217 8.96 8.60 7.20
N SER A 218 10.18 9.14 7.13
CA SER A 218 11.02 9.38 8.29
C SER A 218 10.38 10.38 9.25
N SER A 219 9.74 11.44 8.74
CA SER A 219 9.06 12.42 9.60
C SER A 219 7.81 11.85 10.29
N VAL A 220 7.12 10.90 9.64
CA VAL A 220 5.95 10.20 10.21
C VAL A 220 6.39 9.21 11.30
N PHE A 221 7.36 8.34 11.02
CA PHE A 221 7.78 7.29 11.96
C PHE A 221 8.78 7.78 13.02
N THR A 222 9.47 8.88 12.73
CA THR A 222 10.52 9.44 13.57
C THR A 222 10.35 10.96 13.68
N PRO A 223 9.25 11.43 14.30
CA PRO A 223 8.98 12.85 14.42
C PRO A 223 10.11 13.52 15.22
N VAL A 224 10.68 14.58 14.66
CA VAL A 224 11.71 15.38 15.32
C VAL A 224 11.11 16.05 16.55
N ASP A 225 11.80 15.92 17.66
CA ASP A 225 11.45 16.55 18.92
C ASP A 225 12.59 17.49 19.31
N ASN A 226 12.28 18.78 19.46
CA ASN A 226 13.27 19.80 19.80
C ASN A 226 13.61 19.80 21.30
N GLU A 227 12.76 19.17 22.13
CA GLU A 227 12.91 19.19 23.59
C GLU A 227 13.71 17.99 24.09
N PHE A 228 13.62 16.85 23.41
CA PHE A 228 14.20 15.60 23.87
C PHE A 228 14.93 14.86 22.75
N ALA A 229 16.10 14.30 23.07
CA ALA A 229 16.79 13.37 22.17
C ALA A 229 15.92 12.13 21.90
N ILE A 230 16.05 11.52 20.72
CA ILE A 230 15.28 10.33 20.33
C ILE A 230 15.47 9.10 21.25
N THR A 231 16.55 9.09 22.04
CA THR A 231 16.83 8.05 23.04
C THR A 231 16.10 8.28 24.36
N ASP A 232 15.57 9.48 24.61
CA ASP A 232 14.81 9.81 25.81
C ASP A 232 13.38 9.25 25.68
N GLN A 233 12.90 8.63 26.76
CA GLN A 233 11.57 8.04 26.86
C GLN A 233 10.43 9.03 26.64
N ARG A 234 10.69 10.31 26.87
CA ARG A 234 9.70 11.39 26.71
C ARG A 234 9.57 11.84 25.26
N SER A 235 10.57 11.58 24.42
CA SER A 235 10.55 11.99 23.01
C SER A 235 9.40 11.33 22.25
N LYS A 236 8.80 12.08 21.32
CA LYS A 236 7.72 11.56 20.47
C LYS A 236 8.16 10.32 19.68
N GLY A 237 9.38 10.35 19.12
CA GLY A 237 9.95 9.23 18.37
C GLY A 237 10.15 7.98 19.22
N PHE A 238 10.63 8.10 20.47
CA PHE A 238 10.79 6.96 21.36
C PHE A 238 9.44 6.34 21.74
N LYS A 239 8.45 7.18 22.09
CA LYS A 239 7.09 6.72 22.43
C LYS A 239 6.46 5.96 21.27
N LEU A 240 6.57 6.52 20.07
CA LEU A 240 6.06 5.90 18.85
C LEU A 240 6.73 4.54 18.59
N LYS A 241 8.06 4.48 18.65
CA LYS A 241 8.80 3.21 18.53
C LYS A 241 8.38 2.20 19.58
N SER A 242 8.27 2.63 20.85
CA SER A 242 7.85 1.76 21.95
C SER A 242 6.44 1.22 21.74
N MET A 243 5.53 2.02 21.20
CA MET A 243 4.17 1.61 20.85
C MET A 243 4.16 0.54 19.75
N PHE A 244 4.96 0.69 18.68
CA PHE A 244 5.12 -0.35 17.66
C PHE A 244 5.68 -1.67 18.23
N VAL A 245 6.69 -1.57 19.10
CA VAL A 245 7.25 -2.75 19.79
C VAL A 245 6.20 -3.41 20.68
N SER A 246 5.46 -2.63 21.47
CA SER A 246 4.40 -3.15 22.35
C SER A 246 3.29 -3.82 21.54
N ASN A 247 2.84 -3.23 20.44
CA ASN A 247 1.84 -3.84 19.57
C ASN A 247 2.30 -5.20 19.02
N LYS A 248 3.55 -5.30 18.54
CA LYS A 248 4.11 -6.56 18.04
C LYS A 248 4.30 -7.60 19.15
N ARG A 249 4.67 -7.16 20.35
CA ARG A 249 4.72 -8.04 21.52
C ARG A 249 3.34 -8.58 21.86
N LEU A 250 2.32 -7.73 21.95
CA LEU A 250 0.95 -8.11 22.28
C LEU A 250 0.33 -9.03 21.24
N GLU A 251 0.56 -8.78 19.95
CA GLU A 251 0.20 -9.69 18.85
C GLU A 251 0.78 -11.09 19.09
N PHE A 252 2.10 -11.17 19.31
CA PHE A 252 2.79 -12.43 19.59
C PHE A 252 2.28 -13.11 20.87
N VAL A 253 2.03 -12.36 21.95
CA VAL A 253 1.49 -12.91 23.21
C VAL A 253 0.10 -13.51 22.98
N ALA A 254 -0.78 -12.81 22.27
CA ALA A 254 -2.11 -13.30 21.96
C ALA A 254 -2.07 -14.58 21.13
N GLU A 255 -1.20 -14.63 20.12
CA GLU A 255 -0.97 -15.84 19.32
C GLU A 255 -0.42 -17.00 20.15
N LEU A 256 0.54 -16.74 21.03
CA LEU A 256 1.11 -17.75 21.93
C LEU A 256 0.06 -18.32 22.89
N GLN A 257 -0.79 -17.47 23.46
CA GLN A 257 -1.91 -17.88 24.32
C GLN A 257 -2.90 -18.75 23.56
N VAL A 258 -3.28 -18.35 22.33
CA VAL A 258 -4.16 -19.17 21.47
C VAL A 258 -3.51 -20.51 21.13
N ALA A 259 -2.20 -20.54 20.84
CA ALA A 259 -1.47 -21.76 20.54
C ALA A 259 -1.40 -22.70 21.76
N TYR A 260 -1.18 -22.15 22.96
CA TYR A 260 -1.23 -22.89 24.21
C TYR A 260 -2.63 -23.47 24.48
N MET A 261 -3.69 -22.67 24.29
CA MET A 261 -5.07 -23.14 24.46
C MET A 261 -5.44 -24.26 23.47
N LYS A 262 -4.86 -24.25 22.28
CA LYS A 262 -5.00 -25.32 21.27
C LYS A 262 -4.11 -26.54 21.54
N SER A 263 -3.34 -26.54 22.63
CA SER A 263 -2.35 -27.58 22.95
C SER A 263 -1.25 -27.75 21.89
N HIS A 264 -0.99 -26.71 21.08
CA HIS A 264 0.13 -26.70 20.13
C HIS A 264 1.46 -26.39 20.81
N VAL A 265 1.42 -25.78 21.99
CA VAL A 265 2.58 -25.40 22.80
C VAL A 265 2.39 -26.00 24.20
N THR A 266 3.42 -26.67 24.72
CA THR A 266 3.37 -27.23 26.07
C THR A 266 3.53 -26.15 27.14
N VAL A 267 3.18 -26.46 28.39
CA VAL A 267 3.32 -25.51 29.52
C VAL A 267 4.77 -25.05 29.67
N GLU A 268 5.74 -25.96 29.55
CA GLU A 268 7.16 -25.65 29.70
C GLU A 268 7.64 -24.66 28.63
N HIS A 269 7.20 -24.85 27.38
CA HIS A 269 7.55 -23.94 26.28
C HIS A 269 6.84 -22.60 26.40
N TYR A 270 5.57 -22.60 26.84
CA TYR A 270 4.81 -21.38 27.08
C TYR A 270 5.49 -20.52 28.17
N ASP A 271 5.83 -21.13 29.31
CA ASP A 271 6.49 -20.44 30.42
C ASP A 271 7.90 -19.96 30.02
N PHE A 272 8.65 -20.78 29.28
CA PHE A 272 9.97 -20.39 28.77
C PHE A 272 9.89 -19.17 27.83
N ILE A 273 8.97 -19.19 26.87
CA ILE A 273 8.78 -18.09 25.91
C ILE A 273 8.33 -16.82 26.67
N GLN A 274 7.40 -16.97 27.61
CA GLN A 274 6.91 -15.85 28.41
C GLN A 274 8.01 -15.24 29.29
N ALA A 275 8.81 -16.07 29.96
CA ALA A 275 9.90 -15.60 30.82
C ALA A 275 11.06 -14.99 30.03
N THR A 276 11.41 -15.55 28.87
CA THR A 276 12.65 -15.21 28.16
C THR A 276 12.47 -14.13 27.11
N LEU A 277 11.37 -14.15 26.35
CA LEU A 277 11.18 -13.25 25.21
C LEU A 277 10.34 -12.02 25.56
N LEU A 278 9.41 -12.14 26.51
CA LEU A 278 8.50 -11.05 26.86
C LEU A 278 9.00 -10.20 28.04
N ASN A 279 9.70 -10.79 29.01
CA ASN A 279 10.21 -10.07 30.18
C ASN A 279 11.60 -9.45 30.00
N HIS A 280 12.32 -9.74 28.91
CA HIS A 280 13.69 -9.22 28.71
C HIS A 280 13.76 -7.71 28.38
N GLY A 281 12.61 -7.03 28.31
CA GLY A 281 12.53 -5.56 28.24
C GLY A 281 12.68 -4.84 29.59
N GLY A 282 12.61 -5.56 30.71
CA GLY A 282 12.92 -5.06 32.05
C GLY A 282 14.40 -5.16 32.37
N GLY A 283 15.25 -4.57 31.52
CA GLY A 283 16.68 -4.46 31.78
C GLY A 283 16.93 -3.54 32.97
N LYS A 284 17.41 -4.14 34.06
CA LYS A 284 17.99 -3.54 35.26
C LYS A 284 18.70 -2.21 34.96
N ASN A 285 18.26 -1.13 35.62
CA ASN A 285 19.11 -0.01 35.98
C ASN A 285 20.11 -0.47 37.06
#